data_AF-A0A7C3NW62-F1
#
_entry.id   AF-A0A7C3NW62-F1
#
_cell.length_a   1.000
_cell.length_b   1.000
_cell.length_c   1.000
_cell.angle_alpha   90.00
_cell.angle_beta   90.00
_cell.angle_gamma   90.00
#
_symmetry.space_group_name_H-M   'P 1'
#
loop_
_entity.id
_entity.type
_entity.pdbx_description
1 polymer ?
#
loop_
_entity_poly.entity_id
_entity_poly.type
_entity_poly.pdbx_seq_one_letter_code
_entity_poly.pdbx_strand_id
1 'polypeptide(L)'
;MNNPGIFLTAGLLLVLVCGCKSAPQQSAGGPENHFRVNLGTEPPSLDWSLATDHVSFNVIANLMVGLTEFNDDLRPAPVIAKSWRLYNGGRRIVF
;
A
#
# COMPACT_ATOMS: atom_id res chain seq x y z
N MET A 1 -4.59 -64.28 -1.42
CA MET A 1 -5.55 -63.65 -0.49
C MET A 1 -5.73 -62.19 -0.90
N ASN A 2 -6.82 -61.84 -1.60
CA ASN A 2 -7.18 -60.44 -1.88
C ASN A 2 -7.92 -59.90 -0.66
N ASN A 3 -7.34 -58.90 0.01
CA ASN A 3 -7.92 -58.32 1.21
C ASN A 3 -9.01 -57.30 0.80
N PRO A 4 -10.30 -57.55 1.07
CA PRO A 4 -11.39 -56.71 0.56
C PRO A 4 -11.36 -55.27 1.10
N GLY A 5 -10.61 -55.02 2.19
CA GLY A 5 -10.42 -53.68 2.76
C GLY A 5 -9.51 -52.76 1.94
N ILE A 6 -8.61 -53.29 1.11
CA ILE A 6 -7.67 -52.47 0.31
C ILE A 6 -8.39 -51.66 -0.76
N PHE A 7 -9.45 -52.20 -1.35
CA PHE A 7 -10.26 -51.50 -2.35
C PHE A 7 -11.09 -50.36 -1.74
N LEU A 8 -11.57 -50.53 -0.51
CA LEU A 8 -12.30 -49.49 0.24
C LEU A 8 -11.38 -48.34 0.65
N THR A 9 -10.17 -48.63 1.11
CA THR A 9 -9.19 -47.60 1.49
C THR A 9 -8.65 -46.85 0.26
N ALA A 10 -8.49 -47.52 -0.88
CA ALA A 10 -8.04 -46.88 -2.12
C ALA A 10 -9.12 -45.95 -2.71
N GLY A 11 -10.40 -46.33 -2.62
CA GLY A 11 -11.51 -45.47 -3.04
C GLY A 11 -11.65 -44.19 -2.22
N LEU A 12 -11.43 -44.27 -0.89
CA LEU A 12 -11.49 -43.12 0.00
C LEU A 12 -10.32 -42.13 -0.24
N LEU A 13 -9.13 -42.65 -0.55
CA LEU A 13 -7.96 -41.84 -0.88
C LEU A 13 -8.11 -41.10 -2.22
N LEU A 14 -8.80 -41.70 -3.19
CA LEU A 14 -9.04 -41.10 -4.52
C LEU A 14 -10.02 -39.92 -4.48
N VAL A 15 -11.01 -39.96 -3.59
CA VAL A 15 -12.00 -38.88 -3.39
C VAL A 15 -11.37 -37.64 -2.74
N LEU A 16 -10.38 -37.83 -1.87
CA LEU A 16 -9.62 -36.75 -1.24
C LEU A 16 -8.74 -35.96 -2.23
N VAL A 17 -8.27 -36.60 -3.31
CA VAL A 17 -7.37 -35.96 -4.29
C VAL A 17 -8.14 -35.23 -5.40
N CYS A 18 -9.40 -35.62 -5.68
CA CYS A 18 -10.19 -35.05 -6.78
C CYS A 18 -11.11 -33.88 -6.35
N GLY A 19 -11.01 -33.41 -5.09
CA GLY A 19 -11.84 -32.33 -4.54
C GLY A 19 -11.49 -30.91 -5.00
N CYS A 20 -10.37 -30.70 -5.70
CA CYS A 20 -10.01 -29.40 -6.24
C CYS A 20 -10.76 -29.10 -7.54
N LYS A 21 -12.04 -28.73 -7.43
CA LYS A 21 -12.70 -27.97 -8.50
C LYS A 21 -12.22 -26.52 -8.41
N SER A 22 -11.27 -26.15 -9.26
CA SER A 22 -10.98 -24.74 -9.51
C SER A 22 -12.26 -24.08 -10.02
N ALA A 23 -12.82 -23.15 -9.24
CA ALA A 23 -13.92 -22.33 -9.70
C ALA A 23 -13.51 -21.61 -10.99
N PRO A 24 -14.43 -21.41 -11.96
CA PRO A 24 -14.14 -20.58 -13.11
C PRO A 24 -13.78 -19.18 -12.61
N GLN A 25 -12.51 -18.83 -12.79
CA GLN A 25 -12.00 -17.50 -12.54
C GLN A 25 -12.78 -16.54 -13.45
N GLN A 26 -13.70 -15.80 -12.85
CA GLN A 26 -14.41 -14.71 -13.51
C GLN A 26 -13.34 -13.73 -14.00
N SER A 27 -13.09 -13.73 -15.31
CA SER A 27 -12.28 -12.72 -15.98
C SER A 27 -13.00 -11.39 -15.89
N ALA A 28 -12.73 -10.63 -14.83
CA ALA A 28 -13.17 -9.25 -14.67
C ALA A 28 -11.93 -8.35 -14.72
N GLY A 29 -11.63 -7.81 -15.91
CA GLY A 29 -10.67 -6.72 -16.12
C GLY A 29 -9.21 -7.06 -15.79
N GLY A 30 -8.26 -6.25 -16.26
CA GLY A 30 -6.92 -6.26 -15.67
C GLY A 30 -6.97 -5.93 -14.18
N PRO A 31 -5.86 -6.03 -13.42
CA PRO A 31 -5.87 -5.61 -12.02
C PRO A 31 -6.36 -4.16 -11.94
N GLU A 32 -7.55 -3.97 -11.37
CA GLU A 32 -8.10 -2.67 -11.07
C GLU A 32 -7.19 -2.05 -9.99
N ASN A 33 -6.28 -1.14 -10.39
CA ASN A 33 -5.32 -0.49 -9.49
C ASN A 33 -5.98 0.61 -8.67
N HIS A 34 -7.03 0.26 -7.91
CA HIS A 34 -7.72 1.16 -7.00
C HIS A 34 -7.27 0.89 -5.57
N PHE A 35 -6.65 1.89 -4.95
CA PHE A 35 -6.39 1.89 -3.52
C PHE A 35 -7.53 2.64 -2.80
N ARG A 36 -8.26 1.95 -1.92
CA ARG A 36 -9.32 2.53 -1.09
C ARG A 36 -8.89 2.46 0.38
N VAL A 37 -8.85 3.61 1.04
CA VAL A 37 -8.42 3.73 2.44
C VAL A 37 -9.50 4.43 3.27
N ASN A 38 -9.64 4.02 4.53
CA ASN A 38 -10.49 4.71 5.49
C ASN A 38 -9.67 5.80 6.19
N LEU A 39 -10.13 7.05 6.10
CA LEU A 39 -9.48 8.21 6.72
C LEU A 39 -9.83 8.39 8.21
N GLY A 40 -10.85 7.67 8.72
CA GLY A 40 -11.31 7.74 10.10
C GLY A 40 -12.22 8.94 10.39
N THR A 41 -11.82 10.14 9.96
CA THR A 41 -12.60 11.38 10.09
C THR A 41 -12.57 12.20 8.82
N GLU A 42 -13.48 13.16 8.71
CA GLU A 42 -13.43 14.15 7.63
C GLU A 42 -12.27 15.13 7.86
N PRO A 43 -11.41 15.37 6.84
CA PRO A 43 -10.36 16.37 6.94
C PRO A 43 -10.98 17.79 6.97
N PRO A 44 -10.68 18.62 7.98
CA PRO A 44 -11.26 19.96 8.10
C PRO A 44 -10.80 20.96 7.02
N SER A 45 -9.63 20.76 6.41
CA SER A 45 -9.12 21.63 5.34
C SER A 45 -8.19 20.88 4.39
N LEU A 46 -8.31 21.15 3.08
CA LEU A 46 -7.35 20.70 2.06
C LEU A 46 -6.40 21.83 1.61
N ASP A 47 -6.51 23.00 2.22
CA ASP A 47 -5.52 24.07 2.04
C ASP A 47 -4.35 23.83 3.00
N TRP A 48 -3.19 23.49 2.46
CA TRP A 48 -1.95 23.26 3.20
C TRP A 48 -1.46 24.45 4.04
N SER A 49 -1.95 25.68 3.77
CA SER A 49 -1.64 26.86 4.59
C SER A 49 -2.54 26.99 5.83
N LEU A 50 -3.67 26.26 5.85
CA LEU A 50 -4.67 26.30 6.93
C LEU A 50 -4.77 24.96 7.68
N ALA A 51 -4.32 23.85 7.09
CA ALA A 51 -4.38 22.52 7.69
C ALA A 51 -3.47 22.42 8.93
N THR A 52 -3.99 21.85 10.01
CA THR A 52 -3.28 21.68 11.30
C THR A 52 -3.36 20.26 11.87
N ASP A 53 -4.11 19.37 11.23
CA ASP A 53 -4.35 18.00 11.69
C ASP A 53 -3.74 16.95 10.75
N HIS A 54 -3.49 15.76 11.31
CA HIS A 54 -2.89 14.64 10.59
C HIS A 54 -3.75 14.11 9.42
N VAL A 55 -5.09 14.11 9.55
CA VAL A 55 -5.97 13.50 8.54
C VAL A 55 -5.99 14.34 7.27
N SER A 56 -6.01 15.67 7.41
CA SER A 56 -5.80 16.61 6.30
C SER A 56 -4.44 16.39 5.63
N PHE A 57 -3.35 16.27 6.40
CA PHE A 57 -2.02 16.06 5.83
C PHE A 57 -1.89 14.73 5.06
N ASN A 58 -2.56 13.65 5.49
CA ASN A 58 -2.57 12.39 4.74
C ASN A 58 -3.11 12.57 3.31
N VAL A 59 -4.15 13.40 3.14
CA VAL A 59 -4.73 13.66 1.81
C VAL A 59 -3.86 14.67 1.06
N ILE A 60 -3.43 15.76 1.71
CA ILE A 60 -2.63 16.83 1.09
C ILE A 60 -1.30 16.29 0.55
N ALA A 61 -0.64 15.36 1.23
CA ALA A 61 0.62 14.76 0.79
C ALA A 61 0.52 14.04 -0.57
N ASN A 62 -0.68 13.65 -1.00
CA ASN A 62 -0.91 13.07 -2.33
C ASN A 62 -1.20 14.12 -3.42
N LEU A 63 -1.51 15.35 -3.03
CA LEU A 63 -1.91 16.44 -3.93
C LEU A 63 -0.81 17.50 -4.10
N MET A 64 -0.01 17.70 -3.06
CA MET A 64 0.99 18.75 -2.97
C MET A 64 2.32 18.15 -2.53
N VAL A 65 3.42 18.76 -2.98
CA VAL A 65 4.76 18.27 -2.72
C VAL A 65 5.66 19.43 -2.27
N GLY A 66 6.48 19.17 -1.25
CA GLY A 66 7.46 20.12 -0.73
C GLY A 66 8.76 20.16 -1.52
N LEU A 67 9.64 21.08 -1.16
CA LEU A 67 11.00 21.11 -1.71
C LEU A 67 11.81 19.87 -1.30
N THR A 68 11.59 19.40 -0.07
CA THR A 68 12.23 18.24 0.57
C THR A 68 11.19 17.48 1.40
N GLU A 69 11.43 16.19 1.65
CA GLU A 69 10.59 15.31 2.48
C GLU A 69 11.47 14.45 3.40
N PHE A 70 10.89 13.82 4.42
CA PHE A 70 11.60 12.83 5.23
C PHE A 70 11.64 11.48 4.52
N ASN A 71 12.82 10.86 4.47
CA ASN A 71 12.94 9.46 4.04
C ASN A 71 12.56 8.49 5.18
N ASP A 72 12.63 7.20 4.90
CA ASP A 72 12.33 6.12 5.86
C ASP A 72 13.17 6.19 7.15
N ASP A 73 14.37 6.79 7.09
CA ASP A 73 15.25 7.02 8.24
C ASP A 73 14.96 8.33 8.99
N LEU A 74 13.85 9.01 8.67
CA LEU A 74 13.46 10.31 9.19
C LEU A 74 14.51 11.41 8.96
N ARG A 75 15.24 11.32 7.85
CA ARG A 75 16.19 12.34 7.42
C ARG A 75 15.63 13.16 6.27
N PRO A 76 15.91 14.48 6.22
CA PRO A 76 15.53 15.31 5.08
C PRO A 76 16.19 14.79 3.79
N ALA A 77 15.37 14.56 2.77
CA ALA A 77 15.75 14.04 1.47
C ALA A 77 15.25 14.98 0.35
N PRO A 78 15.97 15.02 -0.79
CA PRO A 78 15.54 15.76 -1.99
C PRO A 78 14.20 15.27 -2.52
N VAL A 79 13.32 16.19 -2.94
CA VAL A 79 12.10 15.87 -3.69
C VAL A 79 12.02 16.72 -4.96
N ILE A 80 11.48 17.94 -4.87
CA ILE A 80 11.51 18.89 -6.01
C ILE A 80 12.88 19.57 -6.08
N ALA A 81 13.42 19.98 -4.93
CA ALA A 81 14.75 20.55 -4.86
C ALA A 81 15.79 19.41 -4.85
N LYS A 82 16.73 19.44 -5.80
CA LYS A 82 17.77 18.40 -5.93
C LYS A 82 18.79 18.42 -4.80
N SER A 83 19.02 19.59 -4.21
CA SER A 83 19.96 19.77 -3.11
C SER A 83 19.63 21.07 -2.37
N TRP A 84 20.28 21.32 -1.25
CA TRP A 84 20.27 22.64 -0.62
C TRP A 84 21.63 22.97 -0.02
N ARG A 85 21.86 24.25 0.22
CA ARG A 85 23.08 24.80 0.82
C ARG A 85 22.72 25.77 1.93
N LEU A 86 23.38 25.58 3.07
CA LEU A 86 23.28 26.42 4.25
C LEU A 86 24.42 27.42 4.25
N TYR A 87 24.11 28.70 4.38
CA TYR A 87 25.09 29.79 4.50
C TYR A 87 24.90 30.52 5.83
N ASN A 88 25.96 31.22 6.27
CA ASN A 88 25.92 32.10 7.44
C ASN A 88 25.42 31.40 8.73
N GLY A 89 25.81 30.15 8.95
CA GLY A 89 25.34 29.36 10.11
C GLY A 89 23.85 29.03 10.08
N GLY A 90 23.22 28.95 8.89
CA GLY A 90 21.82 28.57 8.71
C GLY A 90 20.85 29.74 8.52
N ARG A 91 21.33 31.00 8.51
CA ARG A 91 20.47 32.18 8.26
C ARG A 91 20.02 32.33 6.81
N ARG A 92 20.64 31.60 5.88
CA ARG A 92 20.26 31.57 4.47
C ARG A 92 20.33 30.14 3.96
N ILE A 93 19.23 29.67 3.40
CA ILE A 93 19.10 28.35 2.77
C ILE A 93 18.81 28.59 1.30
N VAL A 94 19.61 27.98 0.43
CA VAL A 94 19.40 28.01 -1.02
C VAL A 94 19.12 26.58 -1.46
N PHE A 95 17.96 26.38 -2.07
CA PHE A 95 17.50 25.13 -2.65
C PHE A 95 17.83 25.09 -4.15
#